data_AF-A0A3D0VF34-F1
#
_entry.id   AF-A0A3D0VF34-F1
#
_cell.length_a   1.000
_cell.length_b   1.000
_cell.length_c   1.000
_cell.angle_alpha   90.00
_cell.angle_beta   90.00
_cell.angle_gamma   90.00
#
_symmetry.space_group_name_H-M   'P 1'
#
loop_
_entity.id
_entity.type
_entity.pdbx_description
1 polymer ?
#
loop_
_entity_poly.entity_id
_entity_poly.type
_entity_poly.pdbx_seq_one_letter_code
_entity_poly.pdbx_strand_id
1 'polypeptide(L)'
;FALSIFGPLDFIWLWTGLLGLGQGSLTAVALTMIMLRTRDGHTAAHLSGMMQGVGYGLGSTGTLMVGQLHQATGSFTAAGVLFLVVGSLAAVFGYRAGRNRYIG
;
A
#
# COMPACT_ATOMS: atom_id res chain seq x y z
N PHE A 1 -9.69 5.00 -2.64
CA PHE A 1 -9.28 5.47 -3.98
C PHE A 1 -10.43 5.36 -4.96
N ALA A 2 -10.98 4.17 -5.22
CA ALA A 2 -12.15 4.02 -6.11
C ALA A 2 -13.40 4.81 -5.67
N LEU A 3 -13.75 4.79 -4.38
CA LEU A 3 -14.89 5.55 -3.84
C LEU A 3 -14.68 7.08 -3.83
N SER A 4 -13.43 7.53 -3.79
CA SER A 4 -13.08 8.95 -3.89
C SER A 4 -13.23 9.48 -5.32
N ILE A 5 -13.19 8.58 -6.31
CA ILE A 5 -13.30 8.90 -7.74
C ILE A 5 -14.73 8.71 -8.26
N PHE A 6 -15.46 7.71 -7.74
CA PHE A 6 -16.82 7.35 -8.20
C PHE A 6 -17.94 7.70 -7.21
N GLY A 7 -17.62 8.07 -5.96
CA GLY A 7 -18.61 8.40 -4.94
C GLY A 7 -19.06 9.87 -5.00
N PRO A 8 -20.18 10.22 -4.34
CA PRO A 8 -20.64 11.59 -4.25
C PRO A 8 -19.54 12.51 -3.69
N LEU A 9 -19.31 13.66 -4.36
CA LEU A 9 -18.28 14.64 -3.99
C LEU A 9 -18.42 15.11 -2.52
N ASP A 10 -19.64 15.12 -1.98
CA ASP A 10 -19.95 15.51 -0.61
C ASP A 10 -19.23 14.66 0.46
N PHE A 11 -18.91 13.40 0.14
CA PHE A 11 -18.25 12.47 1.06
C PHE A 11 -16.74 12.32 0.81
N ILE A 12 -16.12 13.14 -0.07
CA ILE A 12 -14.69 13.05 -0.38
C ILE A 12 -13.81 13.12 0.86
N TRP A 13 -14.14 13.99 1.82
CA TRP A 13 -13.39 14.11 3.06
C TRP A 13 -13.45 12.83 3.90
N LEU A 14 -14.60 12.16 3.93
CA LEU A 14 -14.78 10.88 4.64
C LEU A 14 -13.94 9.78 4.00
N TRP A 15 -14.00 9.64 2.67
CA TRP A 15 -13.23 8.62 1.95
C TRP A 15 -11.72 8.88 2.01
N THR A 16 -11.31 10.15 1.91
CA THR A 16 -9.90 10.55 2.01
C THR A 16 -9.37 10.33 3.44
N GLY A 17 -10.16 10.67 4.45
CA GLY A 17 -9.86 10.39 5.85
C GLY A 17 -9.70 8.88 6.12
N LEU A 18 -10.63 8.06 5.62
CA LEU A 18 -10.54 6.59 5.74
C LEU A 18 -9.30 6.02 5.04
N LEU A 19 -8.92 6.56 3.87
CA LEU A 19 -7.68 6.15 3.19
C LEU A 19 -6.43 6.53 3.98
N GLY A 20 -6.38 7.75 4.50
CA GLY A 20 -5.28 8.24 5.33
C GLY A 20 -5.15 7.42 6.61
N LEU A 21 -6.26 7.17 7.31
CA LEU A 21 -6.30 6.31 8.50
C LEU A 21 -5.88 4.88 8.18
N GLY A 22 -6.36 4.31 7.07
CA GLY A 22 -5.96 2.98 6.62
C GLY A 22 -4.45 2.89 6.41
N GLN A 23 -3.88 3.82 5.62
CA GLN A 23 -2.44 3.87 5.34
C GLN A 23 -1.60 4.07 6.59
N GLY A 24 -1.99 5.00 7.47
CA GLY A 24 -1.28 5.26 8.73
C GLY A 24 -1.32 4.05 9.67
N SER A 25 -2.48 3.43 9.83
CA SER A 25 -2.67 2.26 10.71
C SER A 25 -1.90 1.04 10.21
N LEU A 26 -1.93 0.76 8.91
CA LEU A 26 -1.15 -0.32 8.29
C LEU A 26 0.36 -0.13 8.51
N THR A 27 0.85 1.09 8.35
CA THR A 27 2.27 1.43 8.56
C THR A 27 2.65 1.25 10.03
N ALA A 28 1.84 1.75 10.96
CA ALA A 28 2.07 1.60 12.39
C ALA A 28 2.10 0.12 12.80
N VAL A 29 1.10 -0.66 12.39
CA VAL A 29 1.01 -2.11 12.68
C VAL A 29 2.22 -2.87 12.11
N ALA A 30 2.67 -2.54 10.91
CA ALA A 30 3.85 -3.17 10.31
C ALA A 30 5.12 -2.91 11.12
N LEU A 31 5.36 -1.66 11.53
CA LEU A 31 6.51 -1.31 12.38
C LEU A 31 6.44 -1.98 13.75
N THR A 32 5.26 -2.02 14.37
CA THR A 32 5.04 -2.73 15.64
C THR A 32 5.32 -4.23 15.51
N MET A 33 4.87 -4.87 14.43
CA MET A 33 5.13 -6.29 14.16
C MET A 33 6.62 -6.58 13.96
N ILE A 34 7.36 -5.70 13.28
CA ILE A 34 8.82 -5.81 13.14
C ILE A 34 9.47 -5.74 14.52
N MET A 35 9.07 -4.78 15.36
CA MET A 35 9.62 -4.62 16.70
C MET A 35 9.34 -5.84 17.59
N LEU A 36 8.12 -6.38 17.56
CA LEU A 36 7.73 -7.56 18.36
C LEU A 36 8.44 -8.86 17.92
N ARG A 37 8.82 -8.98 16.64
CA ARG A 37 9.51 -10.18 16.11
C ARG A 37 11.02 -10.11 16.17
N THR A 38 11.60 -8.96 16.48
CA THR A 38 13.06 -8.77 16.44
C THR A 38 13.59 -8.54 17.86
N ARG A 39 14.50 -9.41 18.31
CA ARG A 39 15.12 -9.31 19.64
C ARG A 39 16.13 -8.16 19.78
N ASP A 40 16.57 -7.60 18.65
CA ASP A 40 17.68 -6.65 18.59
C ASP A 40 17.31 -5.39 17.79
N GLY A 41 17.57 -4.20 18.37
CA GLY A 41 17.13 -2.92 17.81
C GLY A 41 17.77 -2.59 16.46
N HIS A 42 19.02 -3.06 16.26
CA HIS A 42 19.74 -2.91 15.00
C HIS A 42 19.05 -3.67 13.84
N THR A 43 18.60 -4.90 14.10
CA THR A 43 17.92 -5.72 13.09
C THR A 43 16.52 -5.17 12.77
N ALA A 44 15.82 -4.60 13.76
CA ALA A 44 14.53 -3.93 13.54
C ALA A 44 14.68 -2.70 12.63
N ALA A 45 15.73 -1.90 12.84
CA ALA A 45 16.03 -0.74 12.00
C ALA A 45 16.37 -1.14 10.56
N HIS A 46 17.21 -2.17 10.37
CA HIS A 46 17.53 -2.70 9.03
C HIS A 46 16.29 -3.26 8.30
N LEU A 47 15.45 -4.04 8.99
CA LEU A 47 14.21 -4.59 8.41
C LEU A 47 13.22 -3.48 8.02
N SER A 48 13.06 -2.47 8.88
CA SER A 48 12.23 -1.30 8.60
C SER A 48 12.75 -0.50 7.40
N GLY A 49 14.07 -0.28 7.32
CA GLY A 49 14.71 0.39 6.19
C GLY A 49 14.53 -0.36 4.87
N MET A 50 14.69 -1.68 4.88
CA MET A 50 14.46 -2.51 3.70
C MET A 50 12.99 -2.48 3.26
N MET A 51 12.04 -2.58 4.20
CA MET A 51 10.61 -2.48 3.91
C MET A 51 10.26 -1.13 3.28
N GLN A 52 10.76 -0.02 3.85
CA GLN A 52 10.50 1.31 3.32
C GLN A 52 11.17 1.51 1.96
N GLY A 53 12.42 1.09 1.78
CA GLY A 53 13.13 1.20 0.51
C GLY A 53 12.44 0.43 -0.61
N VAL A 54 12.05 -0.82 -0.36
CA VAL A 54 11.29 -1.63 -1.33
C VAL A 54 9.91 -1.02 -1.57
N GLY A 55 9.22 -0.58 -0.52
CA GLY A 55 7.89 0.03 -0.62
C GLY A 55 7.88 1.31 -1.44
N TYR A 56 8.82 2.22 -1.19
CA TYR A 56 8.98 3.46 -1.96
C TYR A 56 9.48 3.20 -3.38
N GLY A 57 10.39 2.23 -3.58
CA GLY A 57 10.86 1.84 -4.91
C GLY A 57 9.74 1.26 -5.78
N LEU A 58 8.90 0.39 -5.21
CA LEU A 58 7.68 -0.10 -5.88
C LEU A 58 6.68 1.03 -6.10
N GLY A 59 6.48 1.91 -5.12
CA GLY A 59 5.57 3.05 -5.22
C GLY A 59 5.97 4.04 -6.33
N SER A 60 7.26 4.35 -6.45
CA SER A 60 7.78 5.23 -7.50
C SER A 60 7.64 4.59 -8.87
N THR A 61 8.00 3.31 -8.99
CA THR A 61 7.87 2.54 -10.24
C THR A 61 6.40 2.44 -10.67
N GLY A 62 5.49 2.16 -9.73
CA GLY A 62 4.05 2.14 -9.98
C GLY A 62 3.53 3.49 -10.45
N THR A 63 3.96 4.59 -9.82
CA THR A 63 3.61 5.96 -10.25
C THR A 63 4.12 6.25 -11.66
N LEU A 64 5.35 5.83 -11.98
CA LEU A 64 5.94 5.95 -13.31
C LEU A 64 5.13 5.17 -14.35
N MET A 65 4.76 3.92 -14.07
CA MET A 65 3.92 3.11 -14.94
C MET A 65 2.54 3.73 -15.15
N VAL A 66 1.91 4.27 -14.11
CA VAL A 66 0.64 5.00 -14.21
C VAL A 66 0.79 6.21 -15.13
N GLY A 67 1.85 7.00 -14.98
CA GLY A 67 2.13 8.17 -15.82
C GLY A 67 2.32 7.79 -17.29
N GLN A 68 3.08 6.73 -17.57
CA GLN A 68 3.31 6.24 -18.94
C GLN A 68 2.01 5.69 -19.56
N LEU A 69 1.22 4.92 -18.81
CA LEU A 69 -0.09 4.45 -19.28
C LEU A 69 -1.03 5.63 -19.55
N HIS A 70 -1.05 6.65 -18.68
CA HIS A 70 -1.92 7.79 -18.85
C HIS A 70 -1.55 8.60 -20.11
N GLN A 71 -0.26 8.80 -20.36
CA GLN A 71 0.25 9.45 -21.58
C GLN A 71 -0.15 8.68 -22.85
N ALA A 72 -0.09 7.34 -22.82
CA ALA A 72 -0.45 6.51 -23.97
C ALA A 72 -1.97 6.39 -24.20
N THR A 73 -2.78 6.41 -23.15
CA THR A 73 -4.23 6.11 -23.24
C THR A 73 -5.11 7.37 -23.17
N GLY A 74 -4.56 8.52 -22.78
CA GLY A 74 -5.30 9.78 -22.62
C GLY A 74 -6.35 9.82 -21.51
N SER A 75 -6.56 8.71 -20.78
CA SER A 75 -7.60 8.56 -19.76
C SER A 75 -7.07 8.00 -18.45
N PHE A 76 -7.66 8.43 -17.32
CA PHE A 76 -7.36 7.94 -15.97
C PHE A 76 -7.99 6.56 -15.65
N THR A 77 -8.85 6.03 -16.52
CA THR A 77 -9.49 4.72 -16.30
C THR A 77 -8.47 3.59 -16.21
N ALA A 78 -7.39 3.66 -17.01
CA ALA A 78 -6.35 2.66 -17.01
C ALA A 78 -5.50 2.69 -15.73
N ALA A 79 -5.29 3.89 -15.15
CA ALA A 79 -4.68 4.05 -13.83
C ALA A 79 -5.55 3.41 -12.72
N GLY A 80 -6.87 3.57 -12.83
CA GLY A 80 -7.84 2.95 -11.92
C GLY A 80 -7.75 1.41 -11.90
N VAL A 81 -7.62 0.78 -13.07
CA VAL A 81 -7.42 -0.67 -13.18
C VAL A 81 -6.08 -1.09 -12.57
N LEU A 82 -5.00 -0.34 -12.81
CA LEU A 82 -3.71 -0.63 -12.20
C LEU A 82 -3.77 -0.56 -10.67
N PHE A 83 -4.42 0.47 -10.11
CA PHE A 83 -4.61 0.58 -8.66
C PHE A 83 -5.47 -0.55 -8.09
N LEU A 84 -6.48 -1.04 -8.82
CA LEU A 84 -7.25 -2.21 -8.43
C LEU A 84 -6.41 -3.48 -8.41
N VAL A 85 -5.56 -3.69 -9.41
CA VAL A 85 -4.65 -4.85 -9.50
C VAL A 85 -3.60 -4.80 -8.38
N VAL A 86 -2.95 -3.65 -8.17
CA VAL A 86 -1.95 -3.49 -7.11
C VAL A 86 -2.60 -3.61 -5.73
N GLY A 87 -3.78 -3.00 -5.54
CA GLY A 87 -4.53 -3.10 -4.28
C GLY A 87 -4.99 -4.53 -3.96
N SER A 88 -5.42 -5.29 -4.97
CA SER A 88 -5.79 -6.70 -4.78
C SER A 88 -4.58 -7.60 -4.53
N LEU A 89 -3.45 -7.37 -5.22
CA LEU A 89 -2.17 -8.01 -4.89
C LEU A 89 -1.76 -7.71 -3.44
N ALA A 90 -1.80 -6.44 -3.03
CA ALA A 90 -1.46 -6.02 -1.67
C ALA A 90 -2.40 -6.66 -0.63
N ALA A 91 -3.71 -6.76 -0.93
CA ALA A 91 -4.66 -7.46 -0.07
C ALA A 91 -4.35 -8.96 0.03
N VAL A 92 -3.96 -9.62 -1.06
CA VAL A 92 -3.55 -11.03 -1.06
C VAL A 92 -2.26 -11.24 -0.27
N PHE A 93 -1.26 -10.39 -0.45
CA PHE A 93 0.00 -10.46 0.30
C PHE A 93 -0.21 -10.13 1.78
N GLY A 94 -1.00 -9.10 2.11
CA GLY A 94 -1.38 -8.75 3.48
C GLY A 94 -2.15 -9.87 4.16
N TYR A 95 -3.12 -10.48 3.46
CA TYR A 95 -3.84 -11.64 3.95
C TYR A 95 -2.91 -12.84 4.16
N ARG A 96 -1.98 -13.12 3.23
CA ARG A 96 -0.99 -14.19 3.36
C ARG A 96 0.00 -13.96 4.51
N ALA A 97 0.41 -12.71 4.74
CA ALA A 97 1.31 -12.32 5.82
C ALA A 97 0.62 -12.36 7.20
N GLY A 98 -0.67 -12.05 7.26
CA GLY A 98 -1.49 -12.14 8.48
C GLY A 98 -2.05 -13.54 8.75
N ARG A 99 -2.07 -14.42 7.74
CA ARG A 99 -2.52 -15.80 7.93
C ARG A 99 -1.52 -16.53 8.82
N ASN A 100 -2.03 -17.15 9.88
CA ASN A 100 -1.27 -17.90 10.87
C ASN A 100 -0.71 -19.22 10.28
N ARG A 101 0.18 -19.12 9.29
CA ARG A 101 0.98 -20.25 8.82
C ARG A 101 2.28 -20.27 9.60
N TYR A 102 2.44 -21.31 10.41
CA TYR A 102 3.73 -21.72 10.93
C TYR A 102 4.69 -21.91 9.78
N ILE A 103 5.81 -21.21 9.86
CA ILE A 103 7.01 -21.48 9.07
C ILE A 103 7.51 -22.83 9.59
N GLY A 104 7.37 -23.88 8.77
CA GLY A 104 8.02 -25.17 9.00
C GLY A 104 9.47 -25.09 8.55
#